data_AF-A0A259F6M7-F1
#
_entry.id   AF-A0A259F6M7-F1
#
_cell.length_a   1.000
_cell.length_b   1.000
_cell.length_c   1.000
_cell.angle_alpha   90.00
_cell.angle_beta   90.00
_cell.angle_gamma   90.00
#
_symmetry.space_group_name_H-M   'P 1'
#
loop_
_entity.id
_entity.type
_entity.pdbx_description
1 polymer ?
#
loop_
_entity_poly.entity_id
_entity_poly.type
_entity_poly.pdbx_seq_one_letter_code
_entity_poly.pdbx_strand_id
1 'polypeptide(L)' 'YEVQEYYANFKVTRDLIELRNLLECAELIVRSALMRRESRGLHYSRDYPGTWAVSYPTILTPQAEGNSEGPDN' A
#
# COMPACT_ATOMS: atom_id res chain seq x y z
N TYR A 1 26.48 -1.06 -30.73
CA TYR A 1 25.91 -2.42 -30.59
C TYR A 1 25.92 -2.91 -29.16
N GLU A 2 26.93 -2.61 -28.35
CA GLU A 2 27.04 -3.07 -26.94
C GLU A 2 26.11 -2.32 -25.95
N VAL A 3 25.72 -1.08 -26.26
CA VAL A 3 24.94 -0.23 -25.35
C VAL A 3 23.45 -0.61 -25.32
N GLN A 4 22.88 -1.06 -26.44
CA GLN A 4 21.46 -1.45 -26.52
C GLN A 4 21.15 -2.75 -25.76
N GLU A 5 22.13 -3.63 -25.61
CA GLU A 5 22.01 -4.86 -24.81
C GLU A 5 22.11 -4.54 -23.30
N TYR A 6 22.90 -3.53 -22.92
CA TYR A 6 23.00 -3.02 -21.55
C TYR A 6 21.70 -2.34 -21.07
N TYR A 7 20.98 -1.65 -21.97
CA TYR A 7 19.67 -1.03 -21.68
C TYR A 7 18.46 -1.96 -21.84
N ALA A 8 18.64 -3.18 -22.35
CA ALA A 8 17.56 -4.16 -22.48
C ALA A 8 17.21 -4.88 -21.16
N ASN A 9 17.88 -4.55 -20.05
CA ASN A 9 17.95 -5.34 -18.83
C ASN A 9 16.87 -5.11 -17.76
N PHE A 10 15.82 -4.33 -18.04
CA PHE A 10 14.60 -4.41 -17.23
C PHE A 10 13.46 -4.99 -18.07
N LYS A 11 13.66 -6.22 -18.56
CA LYS A 11 12.52 -7.00 -19.03
C LYS A 11 11.63 -7.27 -17.83
N VAL A 12 10.45 -6.66 -17.83
CA VAL A 12 9.38 -6.96 -16.87
C VAL A 12 9.11 -8.46 -16.96
N THR A 13 9.49 -9.19 -15.92
CA THR A 13 9.20 -10.62 -15.80
C THR A 13 7.92 -10.83 -15.01
N ARG A 14 7.29 -11.98 -15.18
CA ARG A 14 6.13 -12.39 -14.38
C ARG A 14 6.43 -12.32 -12.88
N ASP A 15 7.58 -12.84 -12.47
CA ASP A 15 7.97 -12.89 -11.05
C ASP A 15 8.12 -11.48 -10.45
N LEU A 16 8.62 -10.51 -11.23
CA LEU A 16 8.71 -9.11 -10.78
C LEU A 16 7.34 -8.45 -10.63
N ILE A 17 6.37 -8.80 -11.48
CA ILE A 17 4.98 -8.32 -11.34
C ILE A 17 4.33 -8.95 -10.10
N GLU A 18 4.49 -10.25 -9.89
CA GLU A 18 3.95 -10.94 -8.71
C GLU A 18 4.55 -10.37 -7.43
N LEU A 19 5.88 -10.12 -7.41
CA LEU A 19 6.55 -9.49 -6.27
C LEU A 19 6.01 -8.07 -6.01
N ARG A 20 5.80 -7.27 -7.05
CA ARG A 20 5.22 -5.93 -6.92
C ARG A 20 3.82 -5.99 -6.30
N ASN A 21 2.97 -6.88 -6.80
CA ASN A 21 1.61 -7.04 -6.28
C ASN A 21 1.61 -7.47 -4.81
N LEU A 22 2.48 -8.39 -4.43
CA LEU A 22 2.62 -8.82 -3.03
C LEU A 22 3.08 -7.67 -2.13
N LEU A 23 4.04 -6.87 -2.58
CA LEU A 23 4.53 -5.71 -1.84
C LEU A 23 3.41 -4.67 -1.64
N GLU A 24 2.66 -4.36 -2.69
CA GLU A 24 1.56 -3.40 -2.64
C GLU A 24 0.44 -3.90 -1.71
N CYS A 25 0.04 -5.18 -1.81
CA CYS A 25 -0.91 -5.78 -0.88
C CYS A 25 -0.41 -5.72 0.58
N ALA A 26 0.87 -6.02 0.83
CA ALA A 26 1.47 -5.97 2.16
C ALA A 26 1.44 -4.55 2.74
N GLU A 27 1.74 -3.53 1.93
CA GLU A 27 1.66 -2.13 2.34
C GLU A 27 0.24 -1.76 2.76
N LEU A 28 -0.77 -2.10 1.95
CA LEU A 28 -2.18 -1.82 2.23
C LEU A 28 -2.66 -2.50 3.52
N ILE A 29 -2.21 -3.74 3.78
CA ILE A 29 -2.51 -4.46 5.03
C ILE A 29 -1.93 -3.71 6.23
N VAL A 30 -0.63 -3.34 6.17
CA VAL A 30 0.05 -2.64 7.25
C VAL A 30 -0.59 -1.27 7.52
N ARG A 31 -0.88 -0.50 6.47
CA ARG A 31 -1.57 0.79 6.60
C ARG A 31 -2.96 0.63 7.22
N SER A 32 -3.71 -0.37 6.80
CA SER A 32 -5.03 -0.66 7.36
C SER A 32 -4.98 -1.02 8.85
N ALA A 33 -3.96 -1.79 9.26
CA ALA A 33 -3.73 -2.18 10.64
C ALA A 33 -3.33 -0.97 11.52
N LEU A 34 -2.44 -0.10 11.03
CA LEU A 34 -2.00 1.10 11.75
C LEU A 34 -3.12 2.12 11.99
N MET A 35 -4.09 2.22 11.07
CA MET A 35 -5.24 3.12 11.21
C MET A 35 -6.26 2.62 12.25
N ARG A 36 -6.28 1.30 12.55
CA ARG A 36 -7.29 0.69 13.43
C ARG A 36 -6.85 0.68 14.89
N ARG A 37 -7.40 1.61 15.68
CA ARG A 37 -7.14 1.79 17.13
C ARG A 37 -8.07 0.99 18.05
N GLU A 38 -8.27 -0.28 17.71
CA GLU A 38 -8.97 -1.26 18.55
C GLU A 38 -8.47 -2.66 18.22
N SER A 39 -8.78 -3.65 19.06
CA SER A 39 -8.55 -5.07 18.78
C SER A 39 -9.88 -5.75 18.54
N ARG A 40 -10.11 -6.30 17.35
CA ARG A 40 -11.37 -6.95 16.98
C ARG A 40 -11.13 -8.08 15.98
N GLY A 41 -11.64 -9.27 16.30
CA GLY A 41 -11.55 -10.43 15.42
C GLY A 41 -10.10 -10.81 15.15
N LEU A 42 -9.69 -10.83 13.88
CA LEU A 42 -8.33 -11.17 13.45
C LEU A 42 -7.31 -10.02 13.61
N HIS A 43 -7.76 -8.80 13.91
CA HIS A 43 -6.85 -7.68 14.17
C HIS A 43 -6.68 -7.48 15.67
N TYR A 44 -5.44 -7.61 16.15
CA TYR A 44 -5.09 -7.37 17.56
C TYR A 44 -3.97 -6.34 17.67
N SER A 45 -4.16 -5.36 18.54
CA SER A 45 -3.20 -4.31 18.86
C SER A 45 -2.97 -4.27 20.36
N ARG A 46 -1.70 -4.42 20.78
CA ARG A 46 -1.32 -4.36 22.20
C ARG A 46 -1.61 -2.99 22.81
N ASP A 47 -1.51 -1.93 22.02
CA ASP A 47 -1.77 -0.56 22.48
C ASP A 47 -3.26 -0.27 22.60
N TYR A 48 -4.10 -1.01 21.87
CA TYR A 48 -5.56 -0.89 21.89
C TYR A 48 -6.22 -2.27 22.07
N PRO A 49 -6.11 -2.91 23.24
CA PRO A 49 -6.54 -4.30 23.44
C PRO A 49 -8.08 -4.48 23.48
N GLY A 50 -8.83 -3.40 23.68
CA GLY A 50 -10.29 -3.41 23.72
C GLY A 50 -10.96 -3.14 22.38
N THR A 51 -12.27 -3.34 22.35
CA THR A 51 -13.16 -2.99 21.23
C THR A 51 -13.97 -1.74 21.53
N TRP A 52 -14.24 -0.91 20.53
CA TRP A 52 -15.14 0.23 20.65
C TRP A 52 -16.61 -0.23 20.51
N ALA A 53 -17.55 0.55 21.06
CA ALA A 53 -18.98 0.24 20.99
C ALA A 53 -19.50 0.23 19.54
N VAL A 54 -18.95 1.09 18.69
CA VAL A 54 -19.22 1.16 17.25
C VAL A 54 -17.90 1.08 16.50
N SER A 55 -17.87 0.30 15.42
CA SER A 55 -16.70 0.11 14.56
C SER A 55 -17.06 0.39 13.11
N TYR A 56 -16.12 0.93 12.37
CA TYR A 56 -16.21 1.16 10.93
C TYR A 56 -15.11 0.37 10.19
N PRO A 57 -15.32 0.02 8.92
CA PRO A 57 -14.27 -0.56 8.09
C PRO A 57 -13.12 0.45 7.90
N THR A 58 -11.89 -0.05 7.84
CA THR A 58 -10.76 0.78 7.41
C THR A 58 -10.83 0.91 5.89
N ILE A 59 -10.96 2.13 5.39
CA ILE A 59 -11.04 2.42 3.96
C ILE A 59 -9.78 3.18 3.56
N LEU A 60 -9.00 2.59 2.64
CA LEU A 60 -7.87 3.25 2.00
C LEU A 60 -8.31 3.73 0.61
N THR A 61 -8.12 5.01 0.35
CA THR A 61 -8.38 5.61 -0.96
C THR A 61 -7.05 5.72 -1.71
N PRO A 62 -6.98 5.34 -2.99
CA PRO A 62 -5.79 5.58 -3.80
C PRO A 62 -5.42 7.07 -3.74
N GLN A 63 -4.16 7.37 -3.48
CA GLN A 63 -3.68 8.74 -3.65
C GLN A 63 -3.60 8.99 -5.14
N ALA A 64 -4.31 10.01 -5.62
CA ALA A 64 -4.02 10.53 -6.95
C ALA A 64 -2.58 11.04 -6.90
N GLU A 65 -1.68 10.37 -7.61
CA GLU A 65 -0.35 10.90 -7.91
C GLU A 65 -0.56 12.32 -8.44
N GLY A 66 -0.16 13.31 -7.66
CA GLY A 66 -0.44 14.70 -7.99
C GLY A 66 0.27 15.07 -9.28
N ASN A 67 -0.49 15.43 -10.32
CA ASN A 67 -0.13 16.62 -11.08
C ASN A 67 -0.43 17.81 -10.14
N SER A 68 0.47 18.08 -9.21
CA SER A 68 0.46 19.32 -8.44
C SER A 68 0.97 20.46 -9.32
N GLU A 69 0.21 20.77 -10.37
CA GLU A 69 0.11 22.11 -10.89
C GLU A 69 -1.11 22.72 -10.18
N GLY A 70 -0.87 23.33 -9.02
CA GLY A 70 -1.83 24.30 -8.52
C GLY A 70 -1.94 25.43 -9.54
N PRO A 71 -3.14 25.97 -9.82
CA PRO A 71 -3.21 27.20 -10.60
C PRO A 71 -2.56 28.31 -9.78
N ASP A 72 -1.45 28.85 -10.27
CA ASP A 72 -1.02 30.20 -9.92
C ASP A 72 -2.18 31.15 -10.26
N ASN A 73 -2.86 31.65 -9.21
CA ASN A 73 -3.62 32.91 -9.20
C ASN A 73 -3.95 33.32 -7.75
#